data_AF-A0A2L2NIB6-F1
#
_entry.id   AF-A0A2L2NIB6-F1
#
_cell.length_a   1.000
_cell.length_b   1.000
_cell.length_c   1.000
_cell.angle_alpha   90.00
_cell.angle_beta   90.00
_cell.angle_gamma   90.00
#
_symmetry.space_group_name_H-M   'P 1'
#
loop_
_entity.id
_entity.type
_entity.pdbx_description
1 polymer ?
#
loop_
_entity_poly.entity_id
_entity_poly.type
_entity_poly.pdbx_seq_one_letter_code
_entity_poly.pdbx_strand_id
1 'polypeptide(L)' 'MREYRCTRNALYLHECTGRDDLRERQGHYIWAESEEEAWEKMATRFPEEADAGFTVQEWESFDVTVVEIKRDENGNTIE' A
#
# COMPACT_ATOMS: atom_id res chain seq x y z
N MET A 1 -6.86 11.22 11.99
CA MET A 1 -6.49 10.24 10.95
C MET A 1 -5.03 10.39 10.61
N ARG A 2 -4.34 9.27 10.49
CA ARG A 2 -2.94 9.15 10.09
C ARG A 2 -2.86 8.22 8.88
N GLU A 3 -1.79 8.33 8.11
CA GLU A 3 -1.52 7.39 7.03
C GLU A 3 -0.74 6.19 7.58
N TYR A 4 -1.13 4.99 7.17
CA TYR A 4 -0.48 3.75 7.53
C TYR A 4 -0.07 3.01 6.27
N ARG A 5 1.19 2.61 6.19
CA ARG A 5 1.67 1.67 5.18
C ARG A 5 1.40 0.25 5.67
N CYS A 6 0.46 -0.42 5.02
CA CYS A 6 0.08 -1.80 5.31
C CYS A 6 0.67 -2.76 4.26
N THR A 7 1.52 -3.68 4.69
CA THR A 7 2.15 -4.67 3.82
C THR A 7 1.52 -6.04 4.03
N ARG A 8 1.16 -6.71 2.94
CA ARG A 8 0.66 -8.09 2.98
C ARG A 8 1.78 -9.04 3.38
N ASN A 9 1.56 -9.90 4.37
CA ASN A 9 2.58 -10.85 4.84
C ASN A 9 2.64 -12.12 3.99
N ALA A 10 1.56 -12.46 3.26
CA ALA A 10 1.55 -13.60 2.35
C ALA A 10 2.71 -13.53 1.33
N LEU A 11 3.35 -14.66 1.07
CA LEU A 11 4.50 -14.73 0.19
C LEU A 11 4.10 -14.40 -1.25
N TYR A 12 4.92 -13.61 -1.95
CA TYR A 12 4.73 -13.42 -3.37
C TYR A 12 4.98 -14.73 -4.11
N LEU A 13 4.03 -15.10 -4.98
CA LEU A 13 4.09 -16.36 -5.71
C LEU A 13 5.22 -16.40 -6.76
N HIS A 14 5.67 -15.24 -7.22
CA HIS A 14 6.78 -15.10 -8.16
C HIS A 14 8.10 -14.83 -7.41
N GLU A 15 9.22 -15.21 -8.01
CA GLU A 15 10.56 -14.92 -7.47
C GLU A 15 10.89 -13.44 -7.67
N CYS A 16 10.97 -12.69 -6.58
CA CYS A 16 11.43 -11.32 -6.53
C CYS A 16 12.00 -11.03 -5.14
N THR A 17 12.76 -9.95 -4.98
CA THR A 17 13.37 -9.59 -3.69
C THR A 17 12.32 -9.37 -2.59
N GLY A 18 11.17 -8.82 -2.98
CA GLY A 18 10.01 -8.67 -2.10
C GLY A 18 9.33 -9.98 -1.69
N ARG A 19 9.74 -11.16 -2.19
CA ARG A 19 9.24 -12.45 -1.71
C ARG A 19 9.66 -12.69 -0.26
N ASP A 20 10.92 -12.43 0.05
CA ASP A 20 11.53 -12.75 1.36
C ASP A 20 11.74 -11.50 2.24
N ASP A 21 11.89 -10.29 1.65
CA ASP A 21 12.04 -9.05 2.40
C ASP A 21 10.77 -8.17 2.34
N LEU A 22 10.10 -8.01 3.50
CA LEU A 22 8.90 -7.18 3.63
C LEU A 22 9.13 -5.69 3.34
N ARG A 23 10.37 -5.18 3.45
CA ARG A 23 10.69 -3.77 3.21
C ARG A 23 10.59 -3.41 1.74
N GLU A 24 10.91 -4.37 0.86
CA GLU A 24 10.86 -4.23 -0.59
C GLU A 24 9.48 -4.51 -1.20
N ARG A 25 8.51 -4.97 -0.38
CA ARG A 25 7.13 -5.12 -0.82
C ARG A 25 6.47 -3.75 -0.97
N GLN A 26 5.70 -3.57 -2.05
CA GLN A 26 4.80 -2.42 -2.14
C GLN A 26 3.75 -2.52 -1.03
N GLY A 27 3.69 -1.49 -0.19
CA GLY A 27 2.67 -1.37 0.85
C GLY A 27 1.41 -0.70 0.30
N HIS A 28 0.28 -0.96 0.95
CA HIS A 28 -0.97 -0.24 0.76
C HIS A 28 -1.03 0.92 1.74
N TYR A 29 -1.17 2.13 1.24
CA TYR A 29 -1.31 3.33 2.06
C TYR A 29 -2.78 3.53 2.43
N ILE A 30 -3.08 3.50 3.72
CA ILE A 30 -4.44 3.55 4.26
C ILE A 30 -4.52 4.65 5.30
N TRP A 31 -5.51 5.53 5.15
CA TRP A 31 -5.88 6.49 6.18
C TRP A 31 -6.78 5.83 7.21
N ALA A 32 -6.38 5.87 8.47
CA ALA A 32 -7.12 5.29 9.59
C ALA A 32 -6.93 6.09 10.88
N GLU A 33 -7.76 5.84 11.89
CA GLU A 33 -7.58 6.44 13.22
C GLU A 33 -6.55 5.68 14.08
N SER A 34 -6.34 4.39 13.78
CA SER A 34 -5.40 3.52 14.47
C SER A 34 -4.83 2.44 13.54
N GLU A 35 -3.78 1.75 14.02
CA GLU A 35 -3.19 0.58 13.35
C GLU A 35 -4.20 -0.57 13.21
N GLU A 36 -5.06 -0.77 14.21
CA GLU A 36 -6.12 -1.79 14.20
C GLU A 36 -7.13 -1.51 13.10
N GLU A 37 -7.60 -0.27 12.96
CA GLU A 37 -8.54 0.10 11.90
C GLU A 37 -7.90 -0.03 10.51
N ALA A 38 -6.62 0.33 10.37
CA ALA A 38 -5.87 0.12 9.13
C ALA A 38 -5.77 -1.38 8.78
N TRP A 39 -5.55 -2.23 9.79
CA TRP A 39 -5.54 -3.69 9.64
C TRP A 39 -6.91 -4.24 9.25
N GLU A 40 -8.00 -3.80 9.87
CA GLU A 40 -9.36 -4.23 9.54
C GLU A 40 -9.76 -3.87 8.10
N LYS A 41 -9.36 -2.68 7.64
CA LYS A 41 -9.52 -2.26 6.24
C LYS A 41 -8.76 -3.17 5.29
N MET A 42 -7.55 -3.60 5.66
CA MET A 42 -6.78 -4.58 4.88
C MET A 42 -7.45 -5.96 4.88
N ALA A 43 -7.90 -6.45 6.04
CA ALA A 43 -8.57 -7.75 6.15
C ALA A 43 -9.88 -7.79 5.35
N THR A 44 -10.61 -6.68 5.31
CA THR A 44 -11.81 -6.55 4.47
C THR A 44 -11.46 -6.58 2.97
N ARG A 45 -10.33 -5.97 2.59
CA ARG A 45 -9.89 -5.89 1.19
C ARG A 45 -9.24 -7.18 0.69
N PHE A 46 -8.53 -7.89 1.57
CA PHE A 46 -7.77 -9.11 1.28
C PHE A 46 -8.11 -10.21 2.29
N PRO A 47 -9.35 -10.71 2.31
CA PRO A 47 -9.79 -11.68 3.32
C PRO A 47 -9.03 -13.00 3.24
N GLU A 48 -8.59 -13.41 2.04
CA GLU A 48 -7.81 -14.62 1.82
C GLU A 48 -6.38 -14.52 2.38
N GLU A 49 -5.87 -13.31 2.58
CA GLU A 49 -4.52 -13.05 3.12
C GLU A 49 -4.55 -12.65 4.60
N ALA A 50 -5.74 -12.51 5.19
CA ALA A 50 -5.91 -12.10 6.59
C ALA A 50 -5.33 -13.12 7.58
N ASP A 51 -5.32 -14.40 7.22
CA ASP A 51 -4.71 -15.48 8.02
C ASP A 51 -3.18 -15.33 8.12
N ALA A 52 -2.52 -14.95 7.01
CA ALA A 52 -1.09 -14.60 7.00
C ALA A 52 -0.83 -13.24 7.71
N GLY A 53 -1.86 -12.40 7.76
CA GLY A 53 -1.85 -11.10 8.42
C GLY A 53 -1.22 -9.98 7.58
N PHE A 54 -1.23 -8.79 8.17
CA PHE A 54 -0.69 -7.57 7.58
C PHE A 54 0.26 -6.90 8.57
N THR A 55 1.40 -6.47 8.07
CA THR A 55 2.29 -5.58 8.81
C THR A 55 1.80 -4.15 8.61
N VAL A 56 1.44 -3.47 9.69
CA VAL A 56 1.00 -2.06 9.68
C VAL A 56 2.12 -1.21 10.24
N GLN A 57 2.45 -0.11 9.56
CA GLN A 57 3.42 0.87 10.03
C GLN A 57 2.82 2.24 9.83
N GLU A 58 2.82 3.07 10.88
CA GLU A 58 2.50 4.49 10.73
C GLU A 58 3.49 5.11 9.73
N TRP A 59 2.94 5.83 8.76
CA TRP A 59 3.70 6.42 7.68
C TRP A 59 3.61 7.94 7.80
N GLU A 60 4.73 8.56 8.13
CA GLU A 60 4.91 9.99 7.91
C GLU A 60 5.23 10.20 6.43
N SER A 61 4.20 10.53 5.65
CA SER A 61 4.40 10.95 4.27
C SER A 61 5.32 12.17 4.26
N PHE A 62 6.48 12.07 3.60
CA PHE A 62 7.16 13.28 3.13
C PHE A 62 6.18 14.02 2.20
N ASP A 63 6.21 15.35 2.22
CA ASP A 63 5.36 16.19 1.36
C ASP A 63 5.69 15.89 -0.11
N VAL A 64 4.97 14.92 -0.69
CA VAL A 64 5.14 14.47 -2.07
C VAL A 64 3.96 15.02 -2.85
N THR A 65 4.24 16.03 -3.68
CA THR A 65 3.27 16.55 -4.63
C THR A 65 2.98 15.49 -5.68
N VAL A 66 1.87 14.77 -5.54
CA VAL A 66 1.38 13.86 -6.58
C VAL A 66 0.78 14.71 -7.71
N VAL A 67 1.52 14.83 -8.82
CA VAL A 67 1.04 15.51 -10.02
C VAL A 67 0.32 14.49 -10.89
N GLU A 68 -1.01 14.59 -11.01
CA GLU A 68 -1.77 13.82 -11.99
C GLU A 68 -1.47 14.37 -13.39
N ILE A 69 -0.62 13.67 -14.15
CA ILE A 69 -0.35 14.02 -15.55
C ILE A 69 -1.44 13.40 -16.41
N LYS A 70 -2.48 14.17 -16.75
CA LYS A 70 -3.43 13.78 -17.79
C LYS A 70 -2.74 13.82 -19.14
N ARG A 71 -2.93 12.79 -19.96
CA ARG A 71 -2.41 12.73 -21.33
C ARG A 71 -3.53 12.51 -22.33
N ASP A 72 -3.48 13.18 -23.48
CA ASP A 72 -4.41 12.94 -24.58
C ASP A 72 -4.06 11.65 -25.36
N GLU A 73 -4.91 11.28 -26.33
CA GLU A 73 -4.75 10.11 -27.20
C GLU A 73 -3.44 10.08 -28.02
N ASN A 74 -2.77 11.22 -28.19
CA ASN A 74 -1.46 11.37 -28.82
C ASN A 74 -0.31 11.47 -27.81
N GLY A 75 -0.60 11.37 -26.50
CA GLY A 75 0.40 11.36 -25.43
C GLY A 75 0.87 12.74 -24.95
N ASN A 76 0.24 13.85 -25.35
CA ASN A 76 0.60 15.17 -24.83
C ASN A 76 -0.05 15.42 -23.48
N THR A 77 0.65 16.14 -22.59
CA THR A 77 0.11 16.55 -21.29
C THR A 77 -1.02 17.56 -21.49
N ILE A 78 -2.19 17.28 -20.90
CA ILE A 78 -3.34 18.18 -20.87
C ILE A 78 -3.31 18.93 -19.53
N GLU A 79 -3.21 20.27 -19.57
CA GLU A 79 -3.27 21.16 -18.39
C GLU A 79 -4.70 21.26 -17.84
#